data_AF-A0A101W204-F1
#
_entry.id   AF-A0A101W204-F1
#
_cell.length_a   1.000
_cell.length_b   1.000
_cell.length_c   1.000
_cell.angle_alpha   90.00
_cell.angle_beta   90.00
_cell.angle_gamma   90.00
#
_symmetry.space_group_name_H-M   'P 1'
#
loop_
_entity.id
_entity.type
_entity.pdbx_description
1 polymer ?
#
loop_
_entity_poly.entity_id
_entity_poly.type
_entity_poly.pdbx_seq_one_letter_code
_entity_poly.pdbx_strand_id
1 'polypeptide(L)'
;MRKIKDKHTLGVISGIVGGIVMLAADHISKRIYTDASAGTWVGEKRQAQSKTGTVLGISMSLISSMFGSLLMTEMISKRGKDNINTKGFFYGTAYGGIISVIQSALPKNKLRPKDSSSNLSYLVCNALYGLVTANSIARLGDESIFPKAATNTELSTDPLNNYYFQPQVRPETQESYFQAKRHYLKVN
;
A
#
# COMPACT_ATOMS: atom_id res chain seq x y z
N MET A 1 3.75 24.68 4.03
CA MET A 1 3.62 24.06 2.68
C MET A 1 2.16 23.73 2.42
N ARG A 2 1.66 24.02 1.22
CA ARG A 2 0.30 23.65 0.81
C ARG A 2 0.21 22.12 0.63
N LYS A 3 -0.73 21.48 1.31
CA LYS A 3 -0.96 20.03 1.21
C LYS A 3 -1.66 19.67 -0.11
N ILE A 4 -1.54 18.41 -0.52
CA ILE A 4 -2.09 17.90 -1.79
C ILE A 4 -3.44 17.23 -1.53
N LYS A 5 -4.48 17.73 -2.19
CA LYS A 5 -5.85 17.19 -2.10
C LYS A 5 -6.17 16.19 -3.21
N ASP A 6 -5.50 16.31 -4.36
CA ASP A 6 -5.69 15.37 -5.46
C ASP A 6 -4.91 14.08 -5.20
N LYS A 7 -5.62 12.96 -5.11
CA LYS A 7 -5.05 11.65 -4.77
C LYS A 7 -4.10 11.14 -5.87
N HIS A 8 -4.40 11.45 -7.13
CA HIS A 8 -3.53 11.03 -8.24
C HIS A 8 -2.18 11.74 -8.20
N THR A 9 -2.19 13.07 -8.07
CA THR A 9 -0.98 13.88 -7.92
C THR A 9 -0.19 13.46 -6.68
N LEU A 10 -0.87 13.22 -5.56
CA LEU A 10 -0.23 12.75 -4.33
C LEU A 10 0.45 11.40 -4.53
N GLY A 11 -0.21 10.45 -5.18
CA GLY A 11 0.35 9.14 -5.47
C GLY A 11 1.52 9.21 -6.45
N VAL A 12 1.43 9.99 -7.52
CA VAL A 12 2.55 10.18 -8.47
C VAL A 12 3.78 10.75 -7.76
N ILE A 13 3.62 11.84 -7.00
CA ILE A 13 4.74 12.48 -6.29
C ILE A 13 5.32 11.55 -5.23
N SER A 14 4.47 10.92 -4.42
CA SER A 14 4.92 9.99 -3.37
C SER A 14 5.62 8.77 -3.96
N GLY A 15 5.15 8.26 -5.09
CA GLY A 15 5.76 7.16 -5.83
C GLY A 15 7.11 7.53 -6.42
N ILE A 16 7.29 8.75 -6.94
CA ILE A 16 8.61 9.24 -7.38
C ILE A 16 9.57 9.32 -6.18
N VAL A 17 9.14 9.90 -5.06
CA VAL A 17 9.98 10.00 -3.85
C VAL A 17 10.40 8.62 -3.35
N GLY A 18 9.45 7.69 -3.22
CA GLY A 18 9.75 6.31 -2.84
C GLY A 18 10.63 5.59 -3.86
N GLY A 19 10.39 5.81 -5.16
CA GLY A 19 11.16 5.23 -6.25
C GLY A 19 12.61 5.70 -6.27
N ILE A 20 12.88 6.97 -5.96
CA ILE A 20 14.25 7.49 -5.79
C ILE A 20 14.94 6.77 -4.64
N VAL A 21 14.27 6.56 -3.50
CA VAL A 21 14.86 5.81 -2.37
C VAL A 21 15.11 4.34 -2.75
N MET A 22 14.19 3.72 -3.49
CA MET A 22 14.37 2.36 -4.00
C MET A 22 15.63 2.26 -4.89
N LEU A 23 15.80 3.21 -5.82
CA LEU A 23 16.96 3.30 -6.70
C LEU A 23 18.25 3.63 -5.94
N ALA A 24 18.19 4.42 -4.88
CA ALA A 24 19.35 4.68 -4.04
C ALA A 24 19.75 3.46 -3.21
N ALA A 25 18.78 2.75 -2.64
CA ALA A 25 19.00 1.51 -1.89
C ALA A 25 19.53 0.38 -2.79
N ASP A 26 19.27 0.46 -4.09
CA ASP A 26 19.79 -0.47 -5.08
C ASP A 26 21.33 -0.48 -5.16
N HIS A 27 21.99 0.65 -4.90
CA HIS A 27 23.45 0.70 -4.84
C HIS A 27 24.06 -0.14 -3.70
N ILE A 28 23.25 -0.50 -2.70
CA ILE A 28 23.64 -1.37 -1.58
C ILE A 28 23.41 -2.86 -1.94
N SER A 29 22.65 -3.13 -2.99
CA SER A 29 22.30 -4.49 -3.41
C SER A 29 23.41 -5.13 -4.25
N LYS A 30 23.61 -6.45 -4.10
CA LYS A 30 24.56 -7.21 -4.93
C LYS A 30 24.20 -7.22 -6.42
N ARG A 31 23.01 -6.77 -6.78
CA ARG A 31 22.49 -6.70 -8.15
C ARG A 31 21.69 -5.41 -8.33
N ILE A 32 21.94 -4.73 -9.44
CA ILE A 32 21.30 -3.47 -9.80
C ILE A 32 19.88 -3.72 -10.36
N TYR A 33 18.87 -3.24 -9.64
CA TYR A 33 17.43 -3.20 -9.96
C TYR A 33 17.15 -2.59 -11.33
N THR A 34 17.95 -1.60 -11.75
CA THR A 34 17.82 -0.98 -13.08
C THR A 34 18.12 -1.98 -14.19
N ASP A 35 19.13 -2.83 -14.03
CA ASP A 35 19.49 -3.83 -15.04
C ASP A 35 18.39 -4.89 -15.17
N ALA A 36 17.83 -5.32 -14.05
CA ALA A 36 16.71 -6.27 -14.02
C ALA A 36 15.46 -5.70 -14.70
N SER A 37 15.15 -4.43 -14.40
CA SER A 37 14.00 -3.74 -15.01
C SER A 37 14.21 -3.45 -16.48
N ALA A 38 15.42 -3.19 -16.94
CA ALA A 38 15.73 -3.03 -18.36
C ALA A 38 15.66 -4.37 -19.12
N GLY A 39 16.16 -5.45 -18.51
CA GLY A 39 16.22 -6.78 -19.12
C GLY A 39 14.89 -7.47 -19.35
N THR A 40 13.77 -6.93 -18.85
CA THR A 40 12.43 -7.36 -19.26
C THR A 40 12.03 -6.82 -20.63
N TRP A 41 12.66 -5.72 -21.08
CA TRP A 41 12.33 -5.00 -22.31
C TRP A 41 13.38 -5.16 -23.41
N VAL A 42 14.63 -5.49 -23.07
CA VAL A 42 15.70 -5.73 -24.05
C VAL A 42 16.08 -7.21 -24.14
N GLY A 43 16.39 -7.68 -25.36
CA GLY A 43 16.62 -9.11 -25.63
C GLY A 43 17.97 -9.66 -25.14
N GLU A 44 18.90 -8.77 -24.80
CA GLU A 44 20.30 -9.09 -24.45
C GLU A 44 20.71 -8.44 -23.13
N LYS A 45 21.41 -9.20 -22.28
CA LYS A 45 21.95 -8.72 -21.00
C LYS A 45 22.90 -7.52 -21.18
N ARG A 46 23.72 -7.52 -22.22
CA ARG A 46 24.65 -6.41 -22.51
C ARG A 46 23.92 -5.11 -22.85
N GLN A 47 22.75 -5.19 -23.49
CA GLN A 47 21.92 -4.02 -23.75
C GLN A 47 21.28 -3.50 -22.47
N ALA A 48 20.88 -4.38 -21.55
CA ALA A 48 20.32 -3.98 -20.26
C ALA A 48 21.34 -3.23 -19.39
N GLN A 49 22.63 -3.60 -19.50
CA GLN A 49 23.75 -3.00 -18.78
C GLN A 49 24.37 -1.79 -19.50
N SER A 50 23.87 -1.44 -20.68
CA SER A 50 24.33 -0.26 -21.42
C SER A 50 23.78 1.02 -20.79
N LYS A 51 24.39 2.19 -21.08
CA LYS A 51 23.89 3.48 -20.58
C LYS A 51 22.41 3.71 -20.94
N THR A 52 22.00 3.32 -22.14
CA THR A 52 20.60 3.41 -22.58
C THR A 52 19.71 2.41 -21.85
N GLY A 53 20.21 1.20 -21.58
CA GLY A 53 19.55 0.20 -20.74
C GLY A 53 19.33 0.71 -19.31
N THR A 54 20.33 1.35 -18.69
CA THR A 54 20.19 1.95 -17.36
C THR A 54 19.10 3.01 -17.32
N VAL A 55 19.07 3.93 -18.31
CA VAL A 55 18.02 4.97 -18.39
C VAL A 55 16.64 4.35 -18.55
N LEU A 56 16.52 3.31 -19.39
CA LEU A 56 15.27 2.56 -19.55
C LEU A 56 14.84 1.89 -18.24
N GLY A 57 15.78 1.25 -17.55
CA GLY A 57 15.55 0.59 -16.26
C GLY A 57 15.10 1.56 -15.16
N ILE A 58 15.74 2.73 -15.06
CA ILE A 58 15.33 3.80 -14.14
C ILE A 58 13.90 4.26 -14.47
N SER A 59 13.62 4.53 -15.75
CA SER A 59 12.31 5.01 -16.19
C SER A 59 11.21 4.01 -15.86
N MET A 60 11.43 2.73 -16.15
CA MET A 60 10.47 1.66 -15.86
C MET A 60 10.30 1.44 -14.36
N SER A 61 11.37 1.57 -13.57
CA SER A 61 11.31 1.49 -12.12
C SER A 61 10.44 2.61 -11.54
N LEU A 62 10.63 3.86 -12.02
CA LEU A 62 9.84 5.00 -11.59
C LEU A 62 8.36 4.89 -12.01
N ILE A 63 8.06 4.41 -13.23
CA ILE A 63 6.70 4.11 -13.68
C ILE A 63 6.03 3.08 -12.77
N SER A 64 6.74 2.01 -12.45
CA SER A 64 6.27 0.98 -11.51
C SER A 64 5.99 1.59 -10.13
N SER A 65 6.93 2.37 -9.58
CA SER A 65 6.77 3.05 -8.29
C SER A 65 5.60 4.05 -8.27
N MET A 66 5.38 4.81 -9.35
CA MET A 66 4.20 5.67 -9.47
C MET A 66 2.91 4.85 -9.42
N PHE A 67 2.84 3.76 -10.18
CA PHE A 67 1.66 2.88 -10.20
C PHE A 67 1.38 2.24 -8.84
N GLY A 68 2.40 1.69 -8.19
CA GLY A 68 2.27 1.14 -6.82
C GLY A 68 1.80 2.20 -5.83
N SER A 69 2.30 3.43 -5.94
CA SER A 69 1.93 4.51 -5.02
C SER A 69 0.50 5.01 -5.23
N LEU A 70 -0.03 4.99 -6.46
CA LEU A 70 -1.45 5.29 -6.72
C LEU A 70 -2.38 4.34 -5.96
N LEU A 71 -2.11 3.04 -6.05
CA LEU A 71 -2.86 2.01 -5.32
C LEU A 71 -2.72 2.16 -3.80
N MET A 72 -1.52 2.48 -3.34
CA MET A 72 -1.24 2.72 -1.94
C MET A 72 -1.96 3.96 -1.40
N THR A 73 -2.01 5.02 -2.20
CA THR A 73 -2.69 6.28 -1.86
C THR A 73 -4.18 6.02 -1.69
N GLU A 74 -4.81 5.24 -2.56
CA GLU A 74 -6.20 4.82 -2.40
C GLU A 74 -6.41 3.99 -1.12
N MET A 75 -5.51 3.06 -0.83
CA MET A 75 -5.58 2.24 0.39
C MET A 75 -5.50 3.11 1.66
N ILE A 76 -4.53 4.02 1.75
CA ILE A 76 -4.34 4.90 2.91
C ILE A 76 -5.47 5.93 3.00
N SER A 77 -5.92 6.49 1.87
CA SER A 77 -7.03 7.44 1.82
C SER A 77 -8.36 6.83 2.27
N LYS A 78 -8.52 5.50 2.19
CA LYS A 78 -9.74 4.81 2.65
C LYS A 78 -9.60 4.28 4.08
N ARG A 79 -8.41 3.80 4.45
CA ARG A 79 -8.17 3.12 5.73
C ARG A 79 -7.55 4.00 6.79
N GLY A 80 -7.19 5.24 6.47
CA GLY A 80 -6.55 6.16 7.41
C GLY A 80 -5.05 5.94 7.58
N LYS A 81 -4.45 6.85 8.36
CA LYS A 81 -3.01 6.96 8.62
C LYS A 81 -2.53 6.16 9.83
N ASP A 82 -3.40 5.41 10.49
CA ASP A 82 -2.99 4.52 11.58
C ASP A 82 -1.98 3.49 11.08
N ASN A 83 -0.99 3.17 11.93
CA ASN A 83 0.05 2.19 11.65
C ASN A 83 0.73 2.37 10.28
N ILE A 84 0.97 3.63 9.87
CA ILE A 84 1.46 3.98 8.53
C ILE A 84 2.73 3.23 8.13
N ASN A 85 3.65 3.01 9.08
CA ASN A 85 4.88 2.27 8.86
C ASN A 85 4.61 0.79 8.58
N THR A 86 3.73 0.16 9.36
CA THR A 86 3.34 -1.24 9.16
C THR A 86 2.62 -1.43 7.83
N LYS A 87 1.65 -0.55 7.51
CA LYS A 87 0.97 -0.54 6.21
C LYS A 87 1.97 -0.34 5.07
N GLY A 88 2.94 0.56 5.26
CA GLY A 88 3.97 0.84 4.28
C GLY A 88 4.91 -0.33 4.01
N PHE A 89 5.45 -0.91 5.07
CA PHE A 89 6.32 -2.08 4.98
C PHE A 89 5.62 -3.27 4.33
N PHE A 90 4.41 -3.61 4.81
CA PHE A 90 3.64 -4.72 4.28
C PHE A 90 3.26 -4.50 2.82
N TYR A 91 2.75 -3.30 2.48
CA TYR A 91 2.38 -2.98 1.10
C TYR A 91 3.60 -3.03 0.18
N GLY A 92 4.72 -2.42 0.58
CA GLY A 92 5.95 -2.40 -0.20
C GLY A 92 6.46 -3.80 -0.51
N THR A 93 6.60 -4.63 0.52
CA THR A 93 7.05 -6.03 0.35
C THR A 93 6.10 -6.87 -0.50
N ALA A 94 4.79 -6.77 -0.28
CA ALA A 94 3.78 -7.47 -1.08
C ALA A 94 3.80 -7.01 -2.55
N TYR A 95 3.83 -5.70 -2.80
CA TYR A 95 3.91 -5.12 -4.14
C TYR A 95 5.17 -5.58 -4.87
N GLY A 96 6.33 -5.49 -4.22
CA GLY A 96 7.60 -5.96 -4.77
C GLY A 96 7.59 -7.45 -5.11
N GLY A 97 7.01 -8.27 -4.24
CA GLY A 97 6.83 -9.70 -4.47
C GLY A 97 5.96 -9.99 -5.69
N ILE A 98 4.80 -9.32 -5.80
CA ILE A 98 3.89 -9.45 -6.95
C ILE A 98 4.60 -9.06 -8.25
N ILE A 99 5.27 -7.91 -8.28
CA ILE A 99 6.02 -7.45 -9.46
C ILE A 99 7.11 -8.46 -9.83
N SER A 100 7.82 -9.01 -8.84
CA SER A 100 8.87 -10.02 -9.07
C SER A 100 8.30 -11.31 -9.67
N VAL A 101 7.13 -11.75 -9.21
CA VAL A 101 6.43 -12.92 -9.78
C VAL A 101 6.00 -12.64 -11.22
N ILE A 102 5.38 -11.49 -11.48
CA ILE A 102 4.97 -11.07 -12.83
C ILE A 102 6.19 -11.03 -13.76
N GLN A 103 7.27 -10.38 -13.34
CA GLN A 103 8.50 -10.29 -14.14
C GLN A 103 9.15 -11.66 -14.38
N SER A 104 9.08 -12.58 -13.41
CA SER A 104 9.64 -13.94 -13.55
C SER A 104 8.83 -14.82 -14.50
N ALA A 105 7.54 -14.53 -14.67
CA ALA A 105 6.66 -15.21 -15.61
C ALA A 105 6.83 -14.72 -17.05
N LEU A 106 7.45 -13.56 -17.29
CA LEU A 106 7.67 -13.04 -18.64
C LEU A 106 8.76 -13.86 -19.37
N PRO A 107 8.46 -14.46 -20.54
CA PRO A 107 9.39 -15.36 -21.25
C PRO A 107 10.65 -14.65 -21.76
N LYS A 108 10.62 -13.33 -21.89
CA LYS A 108 11.77 -12.51 -22.30
C LYS A 108 12.70 -12.12 -21.15
N ASN A 109 12.32 -12.35 -19.90
CA ASN A 109 13.14 -12.00 -18.75
C ASN A 109 14.26 -13.03 -18.54
N LYS A 110 15.36 -12.87 -19.28
CA LYS A 110 16.58 -13.69 -19.15
C LYS A 110 17.40 -13.37 -17.89
N LEU A 111 16.89 -12.46 -17.06
CA LEU A 111 17.52 -11.91 -15.87
C LEU A 111 16.86 -12.49 -14.60
N ARG A 112 16.64 -13.81 -14.58
CA ARG A 112 16.14 -14.53 -13.40
C ARG A 112 17.12 -14.36 -12.23
N PRO A 113 16.62 -14.16 -11.01
CA PRO A 113 17.47 -14.12 -9.82
C PRO A 113 18.20 -15.46 -9.69
N LYS A 114 19.54 -15.41 -9.70
CA LYS A 114 20.40 -16.60 -9.63
C LYS A 114 20.50 -17.13 -8.20
N ASP A 115 20.43 -16.24 -7.21
CA ASP A 115 20.65 -16.55 -5.80
C ASP A 115 19.59 -15.92 -4.89
N SER A 116 19.26 -16.61 -3.79
CA SER A 116 18.29 -16.17 -2.76
C SER A 116 18.65 -14.84 -2.11
N SER A 117 19.95 -14.55 -1.98
CA SER A 117 20.45 -13.26 -1.46
C SER A 117 20.02 -12.08 -2.32
N SER A 118 19.94 -12.25 -3.64
CA SER A 118 19.46 -11.19 -4.54
C SER A 118 17.98 -10.90 -4.28
N ASN A 119 17.14 -11.93 -4.16
CA ASN A 119 15.72 -11.79 -3.86
C ASN A 119 15.47 -11.11 -2.51
N LEU A 120 16.31 -11.38 -1.51
CA LEU A 120 16.22 -10.71 -0.22
C LEU A 120 16.52 -9.21 -0.34
N SER A 121 17.55 -8.82 -1.10
CA SER A 121 17.86 -7.41 -1.39
C SER A 121 16.72 -6.71 -2.14
N TYR A 122 16.10 -7.39 -3.12
CA TYR A 122 14.89 -6.88 -3.79
C TYR A 122 13.77 -6.59 -2.78
N LEU A 123 13.51 -7.53 -1.87
CA LEU A 123 12.46 -7.40 -0.87
C LEU A 123 12.73 -6.24 0.10
N VAL A 124 13.98 -6.04 0.51
CA VAL A 124 14.39 -4.89 1.35
C VAL A 124 14.22 -3.57 0.61
N CYS A 125 14.62 -3.47 -0.67
CA CYS A 125 14.43 -2.25 -1.46
C CYS A 125 12.94 -1.89 -1.59
N ASN A 126 12.08 -2.88 -1.82
CA ASN A 126 10.64 -2.65 -1.89
C ASN A 126 10.01 -2.32 -0.53
N ALA A 127 10.53 -2.87 0.57
CA ALA A 127 10.12 -2.50 1.91
C ALA A 127 10.42 -1.01 2.20
N LEU A 128 11.64 -0.56 1.85
CA LEU A 128 12.05 0.83 1.98
C LEU A 128 11.22 1.75 1.10
N TYR A 129 10.99 1.37 -0.16
CA TYR A 129 10.05 2.03 -1.06
C TYR A 129 8.68 2.21 -0.39
N GLY A 130 8.09 1.13 0.14
CA GLY A 130 6.78 1.16 0.78
C GLY A 130 6.74 2.07 2.00
N LEU A 131 7.74 1.99 2.88
CA LEU A 131 7.86 2.85 4.06
C LEU A 131 7.93 4.34 3.69
N VAL A 132 8.81 4.70 2.76
CA VAL A 132 8.99 6.09 2.34
C VAL A 132 7.75 6.60 1.61
N THR A 133 7.15 5.79 0.75
CA THR A 133 5.94 6.15 0.01
C THR A 133 4.77 6.37 0.96
N ALA A 134 4.54 5.48 1.94
CA ALA A 134 3.49 5.63 2.94
C ALA A 134 3.64 6.93 3.73
N ASN A 135 4.86 7.21 4.19
CA ASN A 135 5.15 8.41 4.95
C ASN A 135 5.03 9.67 4.09
N SER A 136 5.42 9.60 2.81
CA SER A 136 5.24 10.71 1.86
C SER A 136 3.76 11.01 1.65
N ILE A 137 2.92 9.98 1.45
CA ILE A 137 1.46 10.13 1.35
C ILE A 137 0.91 10.79 2.62
N ALA A 138 1.26 10.27 3.79
CA ALA A 138 0.76 10.78 5.07
C ALA A 138 1.23 12.22 5.38
N ARG A 139 2.43 12.62 4.91
CA ARG A 139 3.00 13.95 5.16
C ARG A 139 2.61 14.98 4.10
N LEU A 140 2.42 14.60 2.85
CA LEU A 140 2.11 15.53 1.76
C LEU A 140 0.59 15.65 1.52
N GLY A 141 -0.18 14.61 1.83
CA GLY A 141 -1.63 14.60 1.70
C GLY A 141 -2.32 15.58 2.65
N ASP A 142 -3.40 16.18 2.16
CA ASP A 142 -4.31 17.00 2.96
C ASP A 142 -5.13 16.13 3.92
N GLU A 143 -5.52 16.64 5.09
CA GLU A 143 -6.36 15.87 6.02
C GLU A 143 -7.72 15.50 5.41
N SER A 144 -8.21 16.28 4.44
CA SER A 144 -9.50 16.03 3.78
C SER A 144 -9.57 14.74 2.96
N ILE A 145 -8.43 14.15 2.58
CA ILE A 145 -8.41 12.91 1.79
C ILE A 145 -8.35 11.66 2.65
N PHE A 146 -8.10 11.79 3.95
CA PHE A 146 -8.07 10.69 4.89
C PHE A 146 -9.40 10.62 5.64
N PRO A 147 -9.87 9.42 6.04
CA PRO A 147 -11.01 9.31 6.92
C PRO A 147 -10.70 10.06 8.22
N LYS A 148 -11.65 10.89 8.65
CA LYS A 148 -11.60 11.46 10.00
C LYS A 148 -11.75 10.29 10.98
N ALA A 149 -10.93 10.27 12.03
CA ALA A 149 -11.18 9.36 13.13
C ALA A 149 -12.65 9.54 13.55
N ALA A 150 -13.38 8.44 13.74
CA ALA A 150 -14.71 8.50 14.32
C ALA A 150 -14.56 9.15 15.70
N THR A 151 -14.80 10.45 15.79
CA THR A 151 -15.07 11.10 17.06
C THR A 151 -16.31 10.38 17.57
N ASN A 152 -16.21 9.72 18.72
CA ASN A 152 -17.33 9.12 19.46
C ASN A 152 -18.37 10.16 19.93
N THR A 153 -18.45 11.30 19.23
CA THR A 153 -19.31 12.47 19.46
C THR A 153 -20.39 12.55 18.36
N GLU A 154 -20.75 11.42 17.76
CA GLU A 154 -22.07 11.24 17.15
C GLU A 154 -22.88 10.25 18.02
N LEU A 155 -22.88 10.47 19.33
CA LEU A 155 -24.11 10.23 20.09
C LEU A 155 -25.12 11.26 19.59
N SER A 156 -25.76 10.90 18.48
CA SER A 156 -26.95 11.54 17.96
C SER A 156 -27.91 11.86 19.10
N THR A 157 -28.01 13.13 19.46
CA THR A 157 -29.16 13.64 20.24
C THR A 157 -30.42 13.74 19.37
N ASP A 158 -30.34 13.32 18.10
CA ASP A 158 -31.51 13.18 17.23
C ASP A 158 -32.31 11.94 17.66
N PRO A 159 -33.53 12.10 18.22
CA PRO A 159 -34.36 10.99 18.65
C PRO A 159 -34.74 10.05 17.49
N LEU A 160 -34.62 10.49 16.23
CA LEU A 160 -34.97 9.68 15.07
C LEU A 160 -33.90 8.64 14.70
N ASN A 161 -32.64 8.85 15.10
CA ASN A 161 -31.56 7.93 14.75
C ASN A 161 -31.49 6.71 15.68
N ASN A 162 -32.06 6.80 16.88
CA ASN A 162 -32.19 5.68 17.82
C ASN A 162 -33.19 4.61 17.38
N TYR A 163 -34.06 4.90 16.40
CA TYR A 163 -34.98 3.91 15.85
C TYR A 163 -34.35 2.98 14.82
N TYR A 164 -33.30 3.43 14.11
CA TYR A 164 -32.69 2.65 13.03
C TYR A 164 -31.50 1.77 13.46
N PHE A 165 -30.97 1.99 14.67
CA PHE A 165 -29.91 1.19 15.28
C PHE A 165 -30.41 0.23 16.36
N GLN A 166 -31.62 -0.30 16.23
CA GLN A 166 -31.92 -1.56 16.90
C GLN A 166 -31.20 -2.67 16.12
N PRO A 167 -30.36 -3.50 16.77
CA PRO A 167 -29.89 -4.73 16.15
C PRO A 167 -31.13 -5.46 15.64
N GLN A 168 -31.15 -5.87 14.38
CA GLN A 168 -32.16 -6.77 13.86
C GLN A 168 -32.00 -8.10 14.60
N VAL A 169 -32.63 -8.20 15.77
CA VAL A 169 -32.72 -9.42 16.57
C VAL A 169 -33.53 -10.38 15.70
N ARG A 170 -32.88 -11.43 15.21
CA ARG A 170 -33.56 -12.51 14.48
C ARG A 170 -34.77 -12.95 15.33
N PRO A 171 -35.96 -13.18 14.74
CA PRO A 171 -37.19 -13.46 15.52
C PRO A 171 -37.01 -14.59 16.55
N GLU A 172 -36.23 -15.59 16.18
CA GLU A 172 -35.80 -16.75 16.99
C GLU A 172 -34.97 -16.40 18.25
N THR A 173 -34.38 -15.21 18.31
CA THR A 173 -33.65 -14.69 19.50
C THR A 173 -34.47 -13.71 20.34
N GLN A 174 -35.63 -13.27 19.86
CA GLN A 174 -36.46 -12.27 20.53
C GLN A 174 -37.20 -12.86 21.73
N GLU A 175 -37.74 -14.09 21.61
CA GLU A 175 -38.32 -14.80 22.76
C GLU A 175 -37.27 -15.11 23.83
N SER A 176 -36.07 -15.50 23.43
CA SER A 176 -34.96 -15.80 24.35
C SER A 176 -34.56 -14.56 25.16
N TYR A 177 -34.53 -13.39 24.52
CA TYR A 177 -34.32 -12.11 25.20
C TYR A 177 -35.44 -11.78 26.20
N PHE A 178 -36.71 -11.96 25.81
CA PHE A 178 -37.84 -11.69 26.70
C PHE A 178 -37.93 -12.67 27.87
N GLN A 179 -37.52 -13.93 27.70
CA GLN A 179 -37.43 -14.89 28.78
C GLN A 179 -36.30 -14.52 29.77
N ALA A 180 -35.12 -14.18 29.27
CA ALA A 180 -34.00 -13.74 30.11
C ALA A 180 -34.35 -12.48 30.91
N LYS A 181 -35.03 -11.51 30.29
CA LYS A 181 -35.50 -10.29 30.96
C LYS A 181 -36.55 -10.58 32.04
N ARG A 182 -37.51 -11.47 31.78
CA ARG A 182 -38.49 -11.90 32.80
C ARG A 182 -37.82 -12.61 33.97
N HIS A 183 -36.77 -13.39 33.73
CA HIS A 183 -36.03 -14.06 34.80
C HIS A 183 -35.28 -13.04 35.67
N TYR A 184 -34.65 -12.03 35.06
CA TYR A 184 -33.91 -10.99 35.79
C TYR A 184 -34.81 -10.13 36.70
N LEU A 185 -36.03 -9.85 36.25
CA LEU A 185 -37.01 -9.04 36.99
C LEU A 185 -37.75 -9.83 38.10
N LYS A 186 -37.55 -11.14 38.20
CA LYS A 186 -38.09 -11.97 39.29
C LYS A 186 -37.06 -12.24 40.39
N VAL A 187 -35.78 -12.00 40.11
CA VAL A 187 -34.66 -12.31 41.02
C VAL A 187 -34.17 -11.06 41.77
N ASN A 188 -34.64 -9.87 41.39
CA ASN A 188 -34.50 -8.63 42.14
C ASN A 188 -35.89 -8.07 42.47
#